data_AF-A0A259RVE7-F1
#
_entry.id   AF-A0A259RVE7-F1
#
_cell.length_a   1.000
_cell.length_b   1.000
_cell.length_c   1.000
_cell.angle_alpha   90.00
_cell.angle_beta   90.00
_cell.angle_gamma   90.00
#
_symmetry.space_group_name_H-M   'P 1'
#
loop_
_entity.id
_entity.type
_entity.pdbx_description
1 polymer ?
#
loop_
_entity_poly.entity_id
_entity_poly.type
_entity_poly.pdbx_seq_one_letter_code
_entity_poly.pdbx_strand_id
1 'polypeptide(L)'
;MMLRLIKNWRGLLPALLCAATLFASTPAQAQQAAVAPEVSIRSVDSIALQGATAILDLTLSIRNTGGLALPLQKLRFQIQFNGLDVAQGVSTAPVTIAAQQQAQVPVQVEVNSATLLSLIATLPSDGTVRYVILQ
;
A
#
# COMPACT_ATOMS: atom_id res chain seq x y z
N MET A 1 -6.63 35.09 79.72
CA MET A 1 -5.28 35.56 80.10
C MET A 1 -4.35 35.17 78.96
N MET A 2 -4.21 36.03 77.94
CA MET A 2 -2.99 36.80 77.61
C MET A 2 -1.72 35.92 77.67
N LEU A 3 -0.99 35.72 76.57
CA LEU A 3 -0.13 36.74 75.97
C LEU A 3 -0.21 36.83 74.44
N ARG A 4 -0.34 38.08 73.97
CA ARG A 4 0.16 38.58 72.69
C ARG A 4 1.66 38.87 72.81
N LEU A 5 2.43 38.76 71.73
CA LEU A 5 3.13 39.90 71.09
C LEU A 5 3.98 39.41 69.88
N ILE A 6 3.55 39.74 68.66
CA ILE A 6 4.14 40.73 67.72
C ILE A 6 5.52 40.35 67.15
N LYS A 7 5.58 40.11 65.83
CA LYS A 7 6.52 40.85 64.98
C LYS A 7 5.98 40.94 63.56
N ASN A 8 5.79 42.18 63.13
CA ASN A 8 5.42 42.62 61.79
C ASN A 8 6.15 41.84 60.69
N TRP A 9 5.62 41.84 59.46
CA TRP A 9 6.27 42.53 58.33
C TRP A 9 5.26 42.72 57.20
N ARG A 10 4.95 44.01 56.96
CA ARG A 10 4.29 44.51 55.76
C ARG A 10 5.23 44.27 54.59
N GLY A 11 4.77 43.63 53.53
CA GLY A 11 5.57 43.45 52.34
C GLY A 11 4.84 42.71 51.23
N LEU A 12 3.97 43.42 50.52
CA LEU A 12 3.81 43.35 49.07
C LEU A 12 3.59 41.94 48.45
N LEU A 13 2.31 41.62 48.20
CA LEU A 13 1.92 41.11 46.87
C LEU A 13 2.37 42.17 45.83
N PRO A 14 2.88 41.85 44.63
CA PRO A 14 2.47 40.71 43.79
C PRO A 14 3.60 40.05 42.95
N ALA A 15 3.46 38.77 42.62
CA ALA A 15 4.15 38.19 41.44
C ALA A 15 3.38 36.97 40.92
N LEU A 16 2.20 37.25 40.38
CA LEU A 16 1.59 36.47 39.31
C LEU A 16 2.58 36.38 38.15
N LEU A 17 3.31 35.26 37.99
CA LEU A 17 4.06 34.91 36.76
C LEU A 17 4.62 33.48 36.82
N CYS A 18 3.78 32.49 37.17
CA CYS A 18 4.09 31.07 36.95
C CYS A 18 2.96 30.39 36.15
N ALA A 19 2.40 31.12 35.18
CA ALA A 19 1.41 30.58 34.26
C ALA A 19 2.12 30.03 33.01
N ALA A 20 1.95 28.73 32.80
CA ALA A 20 1.93 28.06 31.50
C ALA A 20 3.23 27.96 30.69
N THR A 21 4.14 27.06 31.07
CA THR A 21 5.14 26.51 30.12
C THR A 21 5.44 25.04 30.39
N LEU A 22 4.43 24.17 30.52
CA LEU A 22 4.67 22.73 30.52
C LEU A 22 3.60 22.00 29.70
N PHE A 23 4.09 21.15 28.78
CA PHE A 23 3.39 20.17 27.96
C PHE A 23 2.80 20.61 26.62
N ALA A 24 3.66 21.16 25.74
CA ALA A 24 3.52 20.92 24.31
C ALA A 24 4.28 19.62 23.92
N SER A 25 3.87 18.48 24.49
CA SER A 25 4.30 17.18 23.98
C SER A 25 3.43 16.87 22.77
N THR A 26 3.93 17.14 21.56
CA THR A 26 3.34 16.59 20.35
C THR A 26 3.27 15.06 20.50
N PRO A 27 2.10 14.42 20.41
CA PRO A 27 2.07 12.98 20.32
C PRO A 27 2.79 12.62 19.02
N ALA A 28 3.94 11.97 19.14
CA ALA A 28 4.57 11.31 18.02
C ALA A 28 3.61 10.19 17.59
N GLN A 29 2.69 10.50 16.69
CA GLN A 29 1.90 9.50 16.01
C GLN A 29 2.90 8.62 15.27
N ALA A 30 3.10 7.42 15.79
CA ALA A 30 3.85 6.38 15.12
C ALA A 30 3.17 6.14 13.77
N GLN A 31 3.71 6.75 12.73
CA GLN A 31 3.34 6.48 11.35
C GLN A 31 3.77 5.03 11.09
N GLN A 32 2.84 4.11 11.27
CA GLN A 32 3.03 2.72 10.89
C GLN A 32 3.35 2.71 9.39
N ALA A 33 4.60 2.40 9.07
CA ALA A 33 5.06 2.32 7.69
C ALA A 33 4.15 1.32 6.95
N ALA A 34 3.55 1.77 5.86
CA ALA A 34 2.75 0.90 5.02
C ALA A 34 3.65 -0.18 4.43
N VAL A 35 3.45 -1.43 4.86
CA VAL A 35 4.17 -2.58 4.33
C VAL A 35 3.55 -2.92 2.97
N ALA A 36 4.37 -2.93 1.91
CA ALA A 36 3.91 -3.29 0.58
C ALA A 36 3.48 -4.78 0.55
N PRO A 37 2.34 -5.10 -0.08
CA PRO A 37 1.88 -6.48 -0.19
C PRO A 37 2.75 -7.27 -1.17
N GLU A 38 2.86 -8.57 -0.93
CA GLU A 38 3.49 -9.51 -1.87
C GLU A 38 2.47 -9.86 -2.96
N VAL A 39 2.86 -9.74 -4.23
CA VAL A 39 1.97 -10.01 -5.38
C VAL A 39 2.62 -11.05 -6.29
N SER A 40 1.82 -12.03 -6.71
CA SER A 40 2.23 -13.07 -7.65
C SER A 40 1.11 -13.39 -8.62
N ILE A 41 1.44 -13.87 -9.82
CA ILE A 41 0.44 -14.44 -10.72
C ILE A 41 0.14 -15.85 -10.25
N ARG A 42 -1.15 -16.14 -10.00
CA ARG A 42 -1.62 -17.48 -9.65
C ARG A 42 -2.00 -18.29 -10.88
N SER A 43 -2.73 -17.68 -11.82
CA SER A 43 -3.14 -18.33 -13.06
C SER A 43 -3.26 -17.32 -14.20
N VAL A 44 -3.06 -17.85 -15.41
CA VAL A 44 -3.47 -17.23 -16.68
C VAL A 44 -4.73 -17.95 -17.08
N ASP A 45 -5.86 -17.26 -17.03
CA ASP A 45 -7.18 -17.87 -17.19
C ASP A 45 -7.60 -17.85 -18.66
N SER A 46 -7.29 -16.77 -19.39
CA SER A 46 -7.61 -16.64 -20.81
C SER A 46 -6.64 -15.70 -21.54
N ILE A 47 -6.53 -15.89 -22.86
CA ILE A 47 -5.84 -14.97 -23.76
C ILE A 47 -6.70 -14.80 -25.01
N ALA A 48 -7.11 -13.57 -25.32
CA ALA A 48 -7.93 -13.23 -26.48
C ALA A 48 -7.25 -12.17 -27.35
N LEU A 49 -7.02 -12.47 -28.63
CA LEU A 49 -6.52 -11.49 -29.60
C LEU A 49 -7.69 -10.70 -30.20
N GLN A 50 -7.68 -9.38 -30.03
CA GLN A 50 -8.69 -8.43 -30.51
C GLN A 50 -8.03 -7.39 -31.41
N GLY A 51 -7.66 -7.82 -32.62
CA GLY A 51 -6.92 -6.98 -33.57
C GLY A 51 -5.54 -6.60 -33.01
N ALA A 52 -5.31 -5.30 -32.79
CA ALA A 52 -4.05 -4.78 -32.28
C ALA A 52 -3.84 -4.95 -30.77
N THR A 53 -4.89 -5.33 -30.03
CA THR A 53 -4.84 -5.55 -28.58
C THR A 53 -5.09 -7.00 -28.27
N ALA A 54 -4.32 -7.58 -27.36
CA ALA A 54 -4.63 -8.84 -26.72
C ALA A 54 -5.07 -8.59 -25.28
N ILE A 55 -6.14 -9.27 -24.88
CA ILE A 55 -6.67 -9.23 -23.53
C ILE A 55 -6.28 -10.52 -22.82
N LEU A 56 -5.61 -10.38 -21.67
CA LEU A 56 -5.26 -11.49 -20.80
C LEU A 56 -6.10 -11.37 -19.53
N ASP A 57 -6.87 -12.42 -19.25
CA ASP A 57 -7.54 -12.57 -17.96
C ASP A 57 -6.62 -13.38 -17.05
N LEU A 58 -6.23 -12.79 -15.92
CA LEU A 58 -5.32 -13.39 -14.95
C LEU A 58 -5.97 -13.41 -13.56
N THR A 59 -5.51 -14.32 -12.72
CA THR A 59 -5.77 -14.26 -11.29
C THR A 59 -4.48 -13.96 -10.55
N LEU A 60 -4.44 -12.82 -9.85
CA LEU A 60 -3.34 -12.49 -8.94
C LEU A 60 -3.57 -13.11 -7.56
N SER A 61 -2.49 -13.53 -6.93
CA SER A 61 -2.44 -13.87 -5.52
C SER A 61 -1.73 -12.74 -4.78
N ILE A 62 -2.49 -12.02 -3.95
CA ILE A 62 -2.00 -10.87 -3.19
C ILE A 62 -1.99 -11.24 -1.71
N ARG A 63 -0.82 -11.21 -1.09
CA ARG A 63 -0.64 -11.45 0.33
C ARG A 63 -0.37 -10.14 1.05
N ASN A 64 -1.30 -9.76 1.92
CA ASN A 64 -1.15 -8.62 2.81
C ASN A 64 -0.25 -9.03 3.97
N THR A 65 0.97 -8.51 4.02
CA THR A 65 1.92 -8.74 5.11
C THR A 65 1.80 -7.69 6.22
N GLY A 66 0.99 -6.64 6.00
CA GLY A 66 0.73 -5.56 6.95
C GLY A 66 -0.25 -5.95 8.05
N GLY A 67 -0.26 -5.15 9.13
CA GLY A 67 -1.15 -5.31 10.27
C GLY A 67 -2.54 -4.67 10.11
N LEU A 68 -2.81 -4.03 8.97
CA LEU A 68 -4.08 -3.39 8.66
C LEU A 68 -4.72 -4.05 7.43
N ALA A 69 -6.05 -4.01 7.34
CA ALA A 69 -6.76 -4.48 6.16
C ALA A 69 -6.47 -3.56 4.95
N LEU A 70 -6.42 -4.16 3.75
CA LEU A 70 -6.23 -3.48 2.47
C LEU A 70 -7.54 -3.49 1.67
N PRO A 71 -8.37 -2.43 1.77
CA PRO A 71 -9.52 -2.26 0.90
C PRO A 71 -9.07 -1.77 -0.47
N LEU A 72 -9.14 -2.63 -1.48
CA LEU A 72 -8.81 -2.32 -2.87
C LEU A 72 -10.10 -2.11 -3.66
N GLN A 73 -10.46 -0.86 -3.95
CA GLN A 73 -11.62 -0.57 -4.80
C GLN A 73 -11.35 -0.93 -6.26
N LYS A 74 -10.14 -0.60 -6.72
CA LYS A 74 -9.64 -0.92 -8.06
C LYS A 74 -8.13 -0.99 -8.01
N LEU A 75 -7.58 -2.16 -8.31
CA LEU A 75 -6.14 -2.32 -8.49
C LEU A 75 -5.78 -1.83 -9.89
N ARG A 76 -4.73 -1.03 -10.00
CA ARG A 76 -4.09 -0.64 -11.27
C ARG A 76 -2.62 -0.96 -11.14
N PHE A 77 -2.05 -1.58 -12.16
CA PHE A 77 -0.64 -1.98 -12.13
C PHE A 77 -0.10 -2.04 -13.56
N GLN A 78 1.21 -2.09 -13.66
CA GLN A 78 1.90 -2.42 -14.91
C GLN A 78 2.58 -3.78 -14.72
N ILE A 79 2.67 -4.53 -15.81
CA ILE A 79 3.45 -5.77 -15.81
C ILE A 79 4.56 -5.69 -16.85
N GLN A 80 5.65 -6.39 -16.60
CA GLN A 80 6.71 -6.58 -17.56
C GLN A 80 6.86 -8.07 -17.75
N PHE A 81 7.06 -8.50 -18.99
CA PHE A 81 7.35 -9.89 -19.34
C PHE A 81 8.70 -9.93 -20.07
N ASN A 82 9.64 -10.73 -19.57
CA ASN A 82 11.02 -10.81 -20.07
C ASN A 82 11.70 -9.44 -20.23
N GLY A 83 11.38 -8.48 -19.36
CA GLY A 83 11.96 -7.13 -19.40
C GLY A 83 11.40 -6.20 -20.48
N LEU A 84 10.41 -6.66 -21.26
CA LEU A 84 9.62 -5.79 -22.11
C LEU A 84 8.57 -5.09 -21.25
N ASP A 85 8.31 -3.81 -21.49
CA ASP A 85 7.15 -3.13 -20.89
C ASP A 85 5.90 -3.71 -21.50
N VAL A 86 5.13 -4.43 -20.69
CA VAL A 86 3.98 -5.16 -21.20
C VAL A 86 2.77 -4.85 -20.37
N ALA A 87 1.98 -3.89 -20.87
CA ALA A 87 0.58 -3.72 -20.51
C ALA A 87 0.27 -3.05 -19.16
N GLN A 88 -0.92 -2.46 -19.17
CA GLN A 88 -1.60 -1.99 -17.97
C GLN A 88 -2.64 -3.04 -17.57
N GLY A 89 -2.71 -3.31 -16.26
CA GLY A 89 -3.66 -4.23 -15.68
C GLY A 89 -4.62 -3.53 -14.73
N VAL A 90 -5.86 -4.02 -14.68
CA VAL A 90 -6.88 -3.56 -13.74
C VAL A 90 -7.62 -4.71 -13.08
N SER A 91 -7.97 -4.59 -11.80
CA SER A 91 -8.90 -5.56 -11.19
C SER A 91 -10.31 -5.41 -11.75
N THR A 92 -10.99 -6.54 -11.91
CA THR A 92 -12.38 -6.58 -12.42
C THR A 92 -13.42 -6.38 -11.32
N ALA A 93 -13.01 -6.53 -10.05
CA ALA A 93 -13.86 -6.34 -8.88
C ALA A 93 -13.11 -5.67 -7.72
N PRO A 94 -13.83 -4.98 -6.81
CA PRO A 94 -13.28 -4.56 -5.53
C PRO A 94 -13.02 -5.77 -4.62
N VAL A 95 -11.99 -5.69 -3.79
CA VAL A 95 -11.61 -6.73 -2.84
C VAL A 95 -11.07 -6.11 -1.57
N THR A 96 -11.40 -6.68 -0.41
CA THR A 96 -10.75 -6.32 0.86
C THR A 96 -9.89 -7.47 1.34
N ILE A 97 -8.60 -7.23 1.51
CA ILE A 97 -7.64 -8.22 2.00
C ILE A 97 -7.38 -7.93 3.47
N ALA A 98 -7.86 -8.79 4.37
CA ALA A 98 -7.66 -8.61 5.79
C ALA A 98 -6.15 -8.59 6.15
N ALA A 99 -5.83 -8.03 7.32
CA ALA A 99 -4.47 -7.99 7.85
C ALA A 99 -3.85 -9.39 7.87
N GLN A 100 -2.61 -9.53 7.40
CA GLN A 100 -1.88 -10.81 7.39
C GLN A 100 -2.54 -11.94 6.58
N GLN A 101 -3.52 -11.62 5.72
CA GLN A 101 -4.25 -12.60 4.90
C GLN A 101 -3.86 -12.50 3.42
N GLN A 102 -4.31 -13.48 2.64
CA GLN A 102 -4.11 -13.56 1.21
C GLN A 102 -5.46 -13.60 0.48
N ALA A 103 -5.52 -12.94 -0.67
CA ALA A 103 -6.69 -12.93 -1.54
C ALA A 103 -6.32 -13.26 -2.98
N GLN A 104 -7.29 -13.83 -3.70
CA GLN A 104 -7.23 -14.04 -5.14
C GLN A 104 -7.99 -12.91 -5.82
N VAL A 105 -7.33 -12.22 -6.72
CA VAL A 105 -7.86 -11.01 -7.35
C VAL A 105 -7.88 -11.21 -8.86
N PRO A 106 -9.05 -11.35 -9.48
CA PRO A 106 -9.15 -11.40 -10.93
C PRO A 106 -8.80 -10.04 -11.50
N VAL A 107 -7.94 -10.05 -12.51
CA VAL A 107 -7.45 -8.87 -13.21
C VAL A 107 -7.49 -9.08 -14.72
N GLN A 108 -7.64 -7.99 -15.44
CA GLN A 108 -7.55 -7.95 -16.88
C GLN A 108 -6.33 -7.12 -17.27
N VAL A 109 -5.53 -7.65 -18.20
CA VAL A 109 -4.30 -7.02 -18.68
C VAL A 109 -4.43 -6.80 -20.19
N GLU A 110 -4.23 -5.56 -20.63
CA GLU A 110 -4.31 -5.19 -22.05
C GLU A 110 -2.91 -4.99 -22.64
N VAL A 111 -2.51 -5.88 -23.53
CA VAL A 111 -1.20 -5.83 -24.22
C VAL A 111 -1.36 -5.59 -25.70
N ASN A 112 -0.37 -4.95 -26.33
CA ASN A 112 -0.30 -4.93 -27.79
C ASN A 112 -0.08 -6.34 -28.36
N SER A 113 -0.91 -6.78 -29.31
CA SER A 113 -0.82 -8.11 -29.91
C SER A 113 0.55 -8.40 -30.53
N ALA A 114 1.19 -7.42 -31.18
CA ALA A 114 2.50 -7.60 -31.78
C ALA A 114 3.60 -7.79 -30.72
N THR A 115 3.51 -7.08 -29.59
CA THR A 115 4.39 -7.27 -28.44
C THR A 115 4.22 -8.68 -27.85
N LEU A 116 2.98 -9.14 -27.68
CA LEU A 116 2.71 -10.49 -27.15
C LEU A 116 3.26 -11.59 -28.08
N LEU A 117 3.05 -11.47 -29.39
CA LEU A 117 3.59 -12.41 -30.37
C LEU A 117 5.12 -12.40 -30.40
N SER A 118 5.73 -11.22 -30.26
CA SER A 118 7.19 -11.08 -30.16
C SER A 118 7.73 -11.73 -28.90
N LEU A 119 7.02 -11.62 -27.77
CA LEU A 119 7.36 -12.33 -26.54
C LEU A 119 7.30 -13.84 -26.76
N ILE A 120 6.24 -14.36 -27.37
CA ILE A 120 6.08 -15.80 -27.66
C ILE A 120 7.23 -16.31 -28.55
N ALA A 121 7.61 -15.54 -29.56
CA ALA A 121 8.72 -15.89 -30.46
C ALA A 121 10.10 -15.89 -29.78
N THR A 122 10.24 -15.23 -28.64
CA THR A 122 11.50 -15.16 -27.86
C THR A 122 11.51 -16.09 -26.66
N LEU A 123 10.49 -16.95 -26.51
CA LEU A 123 10.42 -17.85 -25.36
C LEU A 123 11.53 -18.91 -25.43
N PRO A 124 12.13 -19.22 -24.27
CA PRO A 124 12.95 -20.42 -24.14
C PRO A 124 12.13 -21.67 -24.46
N SER A 125 12.82 -22.76 -24.79
CA SER A 125 12.20 -24.04 -25.19
C SER A 125 11.35 -24.70 -24.10
N ASP A 126 11.52 -24.30 -22.84
CA ASP A 126 10.69 -24.70 -21.71
C ASP A 126 9.40 -23.87 -21.58
N GLY A 127 9.22 -22.82 -22.40
CA GLY A 127 8.06 -21.95 -22.40
C GLY A 127 7.99 -20.98 -21.22
N THR A 128 9.06 -20.85 -20.43
CA THR A 128 9.05 -20.04 -19.21
C THR A 128 9.03 -18.54 -19.55
N VAL A 129 8.13 -17.79 -18.90
CA VAL A 129 8.05 -16.32 -18.98
C VAL A 129 8.45 -15.72 -17.63
N ARG A 130 9.45 -14.83 -17.62
CA ARG A 130 9.78 -14.03 -16.44
C ARG A 130 8.86 -12.82 -16.38
N TYR A 131 8.38 -12.45 -15.20
CA TYR A 131 7.52 -11.30 -15.04
C TYR A 131 7.89 -10.42 -13.84
N VAL A 132 7.54 -9.13 -13.91
CA VAL A 132 7.65 -8.17 -12.82
C VAL A 132 6.36 -7.34 -12.77
N ILE A 133 5.75 -7.20 -11.59
CA ILE A 133 4.58 -6.36 -11.38
C ILE A 133 5.04 -5.05 -10.75
N LEU A 134 4.78 -3.93 -11.42
CA LEU A 134 5.12 -2.60 -10.96
C LEU A 134 3.88 -1.94 -10.33
N GLN A 135 4.06 -1.45 -9.10
CA GLN A 135 3.04 -0.85 -8.24
C GLN A 135 3.06 0.67 -8.34
#